data_AF-A0A644Y8V6-F1
#
_entry.id   AF-A0A644Y8V6-F1
#
_cell.length_a   1.000
_cell.length_b   1.000
_cell.length_c   1.000
_cell.angle_alpha   90.00
_cell.angle_beta   90.00
_cell.angle_gamma   90.00
#
_symmetry.space_group_name_H-M   'P 1'
#
loop_
_entity.id
_entity.type
_entity.pdbx_description
1 polymer ?
#
loop_
_entity_poly.entity_id
_entity_poly.type
_entity_poly.pdbx_seq_one_letter_code
_entity_poly.pdbx_strand_id
1 'polypeptide(L)'
;MVNDAINAFRNGQNPYDIVPSRDESGHGTSLSGIVGGYNKESNFKGVANKCRFISIKLKESEHFKREYGIDTAIYSLPSIYISLKFLYEYKLTIQSPIVILLPLGTNAGNHKGNGILEEFIEYIAMSGGIVVVTGVGNEGANGGHASGIIKKEEEIKVIQLDVDEKQKFLALEIWVDVPNVITLEVISPDGESTGLTPSLLNTEISYKYILSETSIEIMYFMPEITSGDELIRVVFLNLIHGIWQFRLTGKLIMDGTFNAWLPQKGILRGNTRFSPFDPYGTTTNPSNSRYAISVASYNQRNNNIVNFSGVASLDDFIDIIDLAAPGVNIVSIAPGNKMSVISGTAVSAAIVAGVCALIFEWGIIRGNDLYLFQQTIKAYLNRGTEQRKGDIYPNPQWGYGILDVFKIFENII
;
A
#
# COMPACT_ATOMS: atom_id res chain seq x y z
N MET A 1 29.09 -4.79 13.86
CA MET A 1 28.48 -5.91 13.10
C MET A 1 28.47 -5.65 11.59
N VAL A 2 27.65 -4.73 11.04
CA VAL A 2 27.60 -4.53 9.56
C VAL A 2 28.93 -4.02 8.98
N ASN A 3 29.58 -3.03 9.61
CA ASN A 3 30.88 -2.55 9.17
C ASN A 3 31.95 -3.66 9.17
N ASP A 4 31.87 -4.58 10.13
CA ASP A 4 32.80 -5.72 10.23
C ASP A 4 32.56 -6.71 9.08
N ALA A 5 31.30 -6.99 8.74
CA ALA A 5 30.95 -7.78 7.56
C ALA A 5 31.43 -7.14 6.26
N ILE A 6 31.27 -5.82 6.09
CA ILE A 6 31.78 -5.09 4.92
C ILE A 6 33.31 -5.20 4.82
N ASN A 7 34.01 -5.07 5.95
CA ASN A 7 35.46 -5.20 5.99
C ASN A 7 35.92 -6.63 5.70
N ALA A 8 35.23 -7.64 6.22
CA ALA A 8 35.48 -9.05 5.92
C ALA A 8 35.36 -9.32 4.41
N PHE A 9 34.28 -8.86 3.76
CA PHE A 9 34.12 -8.97 2.31
C PHE A 9 35.26 -8.32 1.53
N ARG A 10 35.65 -7.09 1.92
CA ARG A 10 36.79 -6.37 1.28
C ARG A 10 38.12 -7.10 1.43
N ASN A 11 38.27 -7.90 2.48
CA ASN A 11 39.45 -8.73 2.74
C ASN A 11 39.35 -10.14 2.13
N GLY A 12 38.35 -10.40 1.28
CA GLY A 12 38.14 -11.70 0.63
C GLY A 12 37.54 -12.78 1.54
N GLN A 13 37.06 -12.42 2.72
CA GLN A 13 36.37 -13.32 3.65
C GLN A 13 34.86 -13.34 3.37
N ASN A 14 34.15 -14.32 3.93
CA ASN A 14 32.71 -14.42 3.79
C ASN A 14 31.98 -13.48 4.77
N PRO A 15 31.32 -12.40 4.31
CA PRO A 15 30.63 -11.45 5.19
C PRO A 15 29.46 -12.07 5.96
N TYR A 16 28.91 -13.18 5.44
CA TYR A 16 27.72 -13.82 6.00
C TYR A 16 28.01 -14.65 7.25
N ASP A 17 29.29 -14.91 7.55
CA ASP A 17 29.69 -15.52 8.81
C ASP A 17 29.56 -14.52 9.98
N ILE A 18 29.52 -13.21 9.68
CA ILE A 18 29.35 -12.12 10.66
C ILE A 18 27.88 -11.65 10.70
N VAL A 19 27.29 -11.41 9.53
CA VAL A 19 25.88 -11.02 9.39
C VAL A 19 25.17 -12.05 8.53
N PRO A 20 24.52 -13.07 9.12
CA PRO A 20 23.88 -14.16 8.39
C PRO A 20 22.51 -13.74 7.81
N SER A 21 22.48 -12.63 7.06
CA SER A 21 21.30 -12.09 6.40
C SER A 21 21.65 -11.71 4.97
N ARG A 22 20.78 -12.11 4.04
CA ARG A 22 20.87 -11.83 2.61
C ARG A 22 19.56 -11.23 2.13
N ASP A 23 19.60 -10.45 1.05
CA ASP A 23 18.39 -10.10 0.30
C ASP A 23 18.27 -11.07 -0.88
N GLU A 24 17.41 -12.07 -0.74
CA GLU A 24 17.20 -13.10 -1.75
C GLU A 24 16.31 -12.60 -2.89
N SER A 25 15.46 -11.60 -2.62
CA SER A 25 14.55 -11.00 -3.60
C SER A 25 15.24 -9.95 -4.48
N GLY A 26 16.23 -9.24 -3.93
CA GLY A 26 16.84 -8.06 -4.53
C GLY A 26 16.00 -6.78 -4.44
N HIS A 27 14.76 -6.85 -3.93
CA HIS A 27 13.84 -5.73 -3.86
C HIS A 27 14.36 -4.64 -2.91
N GLY A 28 14.70 -5.01 -1.68
CA GLY A 28 15.21 -4.06 -0.68
C GLY A 28 16.55 -3.43 -1.08
N THR A 29 17.43 -4.21 -1.71
CA THR A 29 18.71 -3.74 -2.27
C THR A 29 18.48 -2.71 -3.37
N SER A 30 17.55 -2.98 -4.29
CA SER A 30 17.25 -2.08 -5.41
C SER A 30 16.61 -0.77 -4.92
N LEU A 31 15.70 -0.82 -3.96
CA LEU A 31 15.12 0.41 -3.40
C LEU A 31 16.16 1.24 -2.65
N SER A 32 17.00 0.61 -1.81
CA SER A 32 18.11 1.29 -1.12
C SER A 32 19.08 1.94 -2.09
N GLY A 33 19.33 1.29 -3.23
CA GLY A 33 20.09 1.84 -4.35
C GLY A 33 19.54 3.16 -4.88
N ILE A 34 18.24 3.22 -5.11
CA ILE A 34 17.56 4.42 -5.60
C ILE A 34 17.64 5.54 -4.57
N VAL A 35 17.41 5.23 -3.28
CA VAL A 35 17.48 6.23 -2.21
C VAL A 35 18.86 6.86 -2.14
N GLY A 36 19.93 6.06 -2.10
CA GLY A 36 21.28 6.59 -1.81
C GLY A 36 22.44 5.67 -2.16
N GLY A 37 22.25 4.72 -3.06
CA GLY A 37 23.34 3.87 -3.55
C GLY A 37 24.39 4.66 -4.33
N TYR A 38 25.63 4.16 -4.34
CA TYR A 38 26.70 4.70 -5.16
C TYR A 38 27.55 3.57 -5.72
N ASN A 39 27.75 3.58 -7.04
CA ASN A 39 28.69 2.68 -7.70
C ASN A 39 29.52 3.49 -8.69
N LYS A 40 30.83 3.55 -8.43
CA LYS A 40 31.79 4.32 -9.24
C LYS A 40 31.98 3.71 -10.64
N GLU A 41 32.00 2.38 -10.75
CA GLU A 41 32.27 1.66 -12.01
C GLU A 41 31.12 1.85 -13.01
N SER A 42 29.88 1.80 -12.54
CA SER A 42 28.70 2.03 -13.37
C SER A 42 28.26 3.51 -13.42
N ASN A 43 28.99 4.40 -12.76
CA ASN A 43 28.61 5.81 -12.55
C ASN A 43 27.17 5.98 -12.01
N PHE A 44 26.71 5.03 -11.19
CA PHE A 44 25.39 5.05 -10.60
C PHE A 44 25.38 5.86 -9.30
N LYS A 45 24.36 6.72 -9.14
CA LYS A 45 24.10 7.51 -7.95
C LYS A 45 22.60 7.50 -7.65
N GLY A 46 22.24 7.07 -6.45
CA GLY A 46 20.93 7.32 -5.88
C GLY A 46 20.75 8.80 -5.52
N VAL A 47 19.54 9.16 -5.13
CA VAL A 47 19.13 10.57 -4.91
C VAL A 47 19.94 11.23 -3.79
N ALA A 48 20.03 10.59 -2.63
CA ALA A 48 20.77 11.04 -1.46
C ALA A 48 22.00 10.14 -1.20
N ASN A 49 22.95 10.12 -2.13
CA ASN A 49 24.08 9.18 -2.14
C ASN A 49 25.12 9.33 -0.99
N LYS A 50 24.86 10.19 -0.01
CA LYS A 50 25.65 10.35 1.22
C LYS A 50 24.84 10.03 2.48
N CYS A 51 23.61 9.53 2.33
CA CYS A 51 22.80 9.11 3.48
C CYS A 51 23.39 7.86 4.15
N ARG A 52 22.96 7.61 5.38
CA ARG A 52 23.23 6.37 6.10
C ARG A 52 21.99 5.49 6.05
N PHE A 53 22.17 4.19 5.98
CA PHE A 53 21.06 3.23 5.90
C PHE A 53 20.82 2.53 7.23
N ILE A 54 19.54 2.33 7.54
CA ILE A 54 19.06 1.34 8.49
C ILE A 54 18.21 0.39 7.65
N SER A 55 18.59 -0.89 7.58
CA SER A 55 17.86 -1.91 6.81
C SER A 55 17.22 -2.89 7.77
N ILE A 56 15.91 -3.07 7.65
CA ILE A 56 15.15 -4.07 8.42
C ILE A 56 14.59 -5.09 7.44
N LYS A 57 15.06 -6.33 7.52
CA LYS A 57 14.51 -7.47 6.77
C LYS A 57 13.36 -8.06 7.57
N LEU A 58 12.14 -7.92 7.06
CA LEU A 58 10.97 -8.53 7.68
C LEU A 58 10.95 -10.04 7.50
N LYS A 59 10.39 -10.74 8.47
CA LYS A 59 10.11 -12.18 8.37
C LYS A 59 8.81 -12.39 7.59
N GLU A 60 8.88 -13.22 6.55
CA GLU A 60 7.71 -13.61 5.77
C GLU A 60 6.73 -14.47 6.59
N SER A 61 5.44 -14.31 6.32
CA SER A 61 4.36 -15.05 6.97
C SER A 61 4.11 -16.39 6.28
N GLU A 62 4.78 -17.43 6.76
CA GLU A 62 4.56 -18.81 6.30
C GLU A 62 3.10 -19.28 6.47
N HIS A 63 2.38 -18.71 7.43
CA HIS A 63 0.96 -18.99 7.61
C HIS A 63 0.14 -18.50 6.40
N PHE A 64 0.28 -17.23 6.03
CA PHE A 64 -0.46 -16.68 4.88
C PHE A 64 -0.02 -17.30 3.56
N LYS A 65 1.28 -17.60 3.39
CA LYS A 65 1.75 -18.34 2.21
C LYS A 65 1.02 -19.67 2.02
N ARG A 66 0.91 -20.46 3.10
CA ARG A 66 0.19 -21.74 3.07
C ARG A 66 -1.30 -21.56 2.84
N GLU A 67 -1.91 -20.59 3.50
CA GLU A 67 -3.35 -20.33 3.40
C GLU A 67 -3.77 -19.94 1.98
N TYR A 68 -3.05 -19.00 1.34
CA TYR A 68 -3.29 -18.59 -0.04
C TYR A 68 -2.62 -19.50 -1.09
N GLY A 69 -1.80 -20.46 -0.65
CA GLY A 69 -1.04 -21.37 -1.50
C GLY A 69 -0.02 -20.67 -2.42
N ILE A 70 0.56 -19.55 -1.98
CA ILE A 70 1.48 -18.69 -2.77
C ILE A 70 2.92 -18.76 -2.26
N ASP A 71 3.86 -18.47 -3.16
CA ASP A 71 5.29 -18.33 -2.83
C ASP A 71 5.71 -16.86 -2.67
N THR A 72 4.88 -15.91 -3.12
CA THR A 72 5.11 -14.46 -3.03
C THR A 72 5.39 -14.06 -1.58
N ALA A 73 6.39 -13.19 -1.38
CA ALA A 73 6.69 -12.63 -0.07
C ALA A 73 5.47 -11.87 0.47
N ILE A 74 5.01 -12.27 1.65
CA ILE A 74 3.89 -11.68 2.37
C ILE A 74 4.27 -11.52 3.83
N TYR A 75 3.86 -10.42 4.46
CA TYR A 75 4.27 -10.04 5.81
C TYR A 75 3.05 -9.81 6.69
N SER A 76 3.23 -9.94 8.00
CA SER A 76 2.17 -9.69 8.97
C SER A 76 2.29 -8.30 9.57
N LEU A 77 1.13 -7.70 9.90
CA LEU A 77 1.06 -6.38 10.54
C LEU A 77 1.93 -6.26 11.81
N PRO A 78 1.97 -7.26 12.73
CA PRO A 78 2.85 -7.18 13.90
C PRO A 78 4.34 -7.01 13.56
N SER A 79 4.81 -7.64 12.49
CA SER A 79 6.22 -7.53 12.07
C SER A 79 6.54 -6.13 11.58
N ILE A 80 5.61 -5.50 10.87
CA ILE A 80 5.72 -4.11 10.41
C ILE A 80 5.68 -3.15 11.61
N TYR A 81 4.73 -3.35 12.52
CA TYR A 81 4.58 -2.52 13.72
C TYR A 81 5.86 -2.52 14.59
N ILE A 82 6.40 -3.70 14.89
CA ILE A 82 7.66 -3.84 15.66
C ILE A 82 8.81 -3.11 14.96
N SER A 83 8.87 -3.16 13.63
CA SER A 83 9.92 -2.52 12.84
C SER A 83 9.82 -1.00 12.88
N LEU A 84 8.61 -0.45 12.71
CA LEU A 84 8.36 0.99 12.84
C LEU A 84 8.62 1.48 14.26
N LYS A 85 8.21 0.72 15.28
CA LYS A 85 8.51 1.02 16.68
C LYS A 85 10.00 1.09 16.94
N PHE A 86 10.78 0.13 16.44
CA PHE A 86 12.23 0.14 16.56
C PHE A 86 12.85 1.40 15.91
N LEU A 87 12.40 1.76 14.70
CA LEU A 87 12.91 2.96 14.00
C LEU A 87 12.57 4.25 14.76
N TYR A 88 11.36 4.33 15.31
CA TYR A 88 10.93 5.45 16.13
C TYR A 88 11.76 5.56 17.42
N GLU A 89 11.88 4.47 18.19
CA GLU A 89 12.72 4.45 19.40
C GLU A 89 14.17 4.80 19.08
N TYR A 90 14.73 4.28 17.99
CA TYR A 90 16.08 4.63 17.55
C TYR A 90 16.21 6.12 17.19
N LYS A 91 15.22 6.70 16.48
CA LYS A 91 15.16 8.13 16.16
C LYS A 91 15.25 9.00 17.42
N LEU A 92 14.62 8.58 18.52
CA LEU A 92 14.65 9.31 19.80
C LEU A 92 16.02 9.27 20.49
N THR A 93 16.86 8.28 20.15
CA THR A 93 18.24 8.18 20.70
C THR A 93 19.29 8.95 19.91
N ILE A 94 18.95 9.45 18.71
CA ILE A 94 19.89 10.13 17.80
C ILE A 94 19.45 11.56 17.47
N GLN A 95 20.43 12.42 17.21
CA GLN A 95 20.16 13.80 16.76
C GLN A 95 19.86 13.91 15.26
N SER A 96 20.23 12.91 14.46
CA SER A 96 19.97 12.93 13.02
C SER A 96 18.49 12.66 12.71
N PRO A 97 17.95 13.25 11.62
CA PRO A 97 16.64 12.90 11.12
C PRO A 97 16.61 11.50 10.48
N ILE A 98 15.43 10.91 10.37
CA ILE A 98 15.19 9.61 9.74
C ILE A 98 14.09 9.73 8.67
N VAL A 99 14.38 9.22 7.47
CA VAL A 99 13.37 8.92 6.45
C VAL A 99 13.10 7.42 6.48
N ILE A 100 11.84 7.06 6.72
CA ILE A 100 11.37 5.68 6.69
C ILE A 100 10.72 5.44 5.32
N LEU A 101 11.38 4.67 4.46
CA LEU A 101 10.75 4.11 3.27
C LEU A 101 10.01 2.84 3.67
N LEU A 102 8.68 2.82 3.54
CA LEU A 102 7.83 1.66 3.77
C LEU A 102 7.29 1.15 2.42
N PRO A 103 7.98 0.23 1.73
CA PRO A 103 7.61 -0.21 0.38
C PRO A 103 6.64 -1.40 0.44
N LEU A 104 5.61 -1.31 1.29
CA LEU A 104 4.63 -2.36 1.56
C LEU A 104 3.24 -1.74 1.60
N GLY A 105 2.24 -2.51 1.16
CA GLY A 105 0.86 -2.07 1.19
C GLY A 105 -0.13 -3.24 1.21
N THR A 106 -1.34 -2.97 1.69
CA THR A 106 -2.46 -3.92 1.76
C THR A 106 -3.77 -3.34 1.23
N ASN A 107 -4.59 -4.21 0.62
CA ASN A 107 -5.96 -3.87 0.25
C ASN A 107 -6.94 -4.08 1.41
N ALA A 108 -6.52 -4.74 2.50
CA ALA A 108 -7.33 -4.93 3.69
C ALA A 108 -7.47 -3.62 4.49
N GLY A 109 -8.67 -3.35 5.01
CA GLY A 109 -9.04 -2.09 5.65
C GLY A 109 -10.01 -1.25 4.82
N ASN A 110 -10.55 -0.18 5.42
CA ASN A 110 -11.56 0.70 4.79
C ASN A 110 -10.97 1.81 3.88
N HIS A 111 -9.64 1.94 3.83
CA HIS A 111 -8.91 2.93 3.03
C HIS A 111 -9.13 4.40 3.39
N LYS A 112 -9.65 4.70 4.58
CA LYS A 112 -9.87 6.08 5.06
C LYS A 112 -8.72 6.67 5.87
N GLY A 113 -7.61 5.94 5.99
CA GLY A 113 -6.43 6.38 6.73
C GLY A 113 -6.56 6.33 8.26
N ASN A 114 -7.57 5.62 8.78
CA ASN A 114 -7.83 5.43 10.22
C ASN A 114 -7.62 3.97 10.69
N GLY A 115 -6.87 3.17 9.92
CA GLY A 115 -6.45 1.84 10.33
C GLY A 115 -5.37 1.87 11.41
N ILE A 116 -5.18 0.76 12.13
CA ILE A 116 -4.20 0.63 13.22
C ILE A 116 -2.77 1.02 12.78
N LEU A 117 -2.38 0.67 11.55
CA LEU A 117 -1.05 0.99 11.04
C LEU A 117 -0.91 2.49 10.74
N GLU A 118 -1.95 3.08 10.16
CA GLU A 118 -2.02 4.50 9.84
C GLU A 118 -2.02 5.37 11.10
N GLU A 119 -2.78 4.99 12.13
CA GLU A 119 -2.76 5.65 13.45
C GLU A 119 -1.36 5.59 14.07
N PHE A 120 -0.69 4.44 13.96
CA PHE A 120 0.67 4.32 14.47
C PHE A 120 1.67 5.17 13.65
N ILE A 121 1.49 5.26 12.34
CA ILE A 121 2.28 6.15 11.47
C ILE A 121 2.06 7.61 11.85
N GLU A 122 0.82 8.02 12.11
CA GLU A 122 0.50 9.36 12.62
C GLU A 122 1.23 9.64 13.94
N TYR A 123 1.14 8.71 14.90
CA TYR A 123 1.81 8.85 16.20
C TYR A 123 3.32 9.09 16.06
N ILE A 124 4.02 8.30 15.22
CA ILE A 124 5.46 8.49 15.02
C ILE A 124 5.76 9.79 14.26
N ALA A 125 4.94 10.15 13.26
CA ALA A 125 5.10 11.32 12.40
C ALA A 125 4.84 12.66 13.13
N MET A 126 4.20 12.62 14.30
CA MET A 126 4.08 13.77 15.21
C MET A 126 5.41 14.19 15.85
N SER A 127 6.49 13.40 15.72
CA SER A 127 7.82 13.79 16.17
C SER A 127 8.60 14.51 15.07
N GLY A 128 9.34 15.57 15.42
CA GLY A 128 10.17 16.29 14.46
C GLY A 128 11.35 15.44 13.94
N GLY A 129 11.72 15.64 12.67
CA GLY A 129 12.85 14.95 12.06
C GLY A 129 12.61 13.48 11.75
N ILE A 130 11.36 13.02 11.69
CA ILE A 130 10.97 11.72 11.14
C ILE A 130 9.97 11.92 10.01
N VAL A 131 10.08 11.11 8.96
CA VAL A 131 9.09 11.09 7.89
C VAL A 131 8.90 9.68 7.36
N VAL A 132 7.65 9.29 7.09
CA VAL A 132 7.29 8.02 6.49
C VAL A 132 6.88 8.25 5.04
N VAL A 133 7.48 7.51 4.12
CA VAL A 133 7.23 7.56 2.67
C VAL A 133 6.80 6.18 2.19
N THR A 134 5.69 6.11 1.47
CA THR A 134 5.15 4.87 0.90
C THR A 134 4.68 5.09 -0.54
N GLY A 135 4.64 4.02 -1.32
CA GLY A 135 4.02 4.02 -2.63
C GLY A 135 2.52 3.78 -2.50
N VAL A 136 1.73 4.27 -3.44
CA VAL A 136 0.26 4.08 -3.45
C VAL A 136 -0.20 2.66 -3.82
N GLY A 137 0.72 1.71 -3.92
CA GLY A 137 0.41 0.34 -4.34
C GLY A 137 0.37 0.15 -5.87
N ASN A 138 0.40 -1.11 -6.30
CA ASN A 138 0.46 -1.49 -7.72
C ASN A 138 -0.88 -2.09 -8.23
N GLU A 139 -2.00 -1.64 -7.67
CA GLU A 139 -3.33 -2.28 -7.83
C GLU A 139 -4.27 -1.61 -8.84
N GLY A 140 -3.85 -0.50 -9.46
CA GLY A 140 -4.72 0.41 -10.23
C GLY A 140 -5.59 -0.23 -11.32
N ALA A 141 -5.09 -1.24 -12.02
CA ALA A 141 -5.80 -1.95 -13.09
C ALA A 141 -5.93 -3.47 -12.83
N ASN A 142 -5.73 -3.93 -11.58
CA ASN A 142 -5.73 -5.35 -11.26
C ASN A 142 -7.12 -5.93 -11.00
N GLY A 143 -8.17 -5.09 -10.96
CA GLY A 143 -9.54 -5.50 -10.70
C GLY A 143 -9.80 -6.00 -9.29
N GLY A 144 -9.00 -5.52 -8.33
CA GLY A 144 -9.11 -5.85 -6.92
C GLY A 144 -10.16 -5.06 -6.15
N HIS A 145 -10.79 -4.05 -6.77
CA HIS A 145 -11.76 -3.17 -6.12
C HIS A 145 -13.10 -3.13 -6.89
N ALA A 146 -14.21 -3.10 -6.16
CA ALA A 146 -15.52 -2.77 -6.67
C ALA A 146 -16.25 -1.88 -5.66
N SER A 147 -17.05 -0.94 -6.15
CA SER A 147 -17.79 0.00 -5.31
C SER A 147 -19.24 0.11 -5.77
N GLY A 148 -20.07 0.77 -4.98
CA GLY A 148 -21.42 1.11 -5.39
C GLY A 148 -22.15 1.99 -4.38
N ILE A 149 -23.33 2.44 -4.81
CA ILE A 149 -24.23 3.28 -4.03
C ILE A 149 -25.60 2.61 -3.98
N ILE A 150 -26.09 2.34 -2.77
CA ILE A 150 -27.47 1.94 -2.49
C ILE A 150 -28.26 3.20 -2.11
N LYS A 151 -29.34 3.53 -2.82
CA LYS A 151 -30.01 4.84 -2.66
C LYS A 151 -31.14 4.83 -1.63
N LYS A 152 -31.61 3.65 -1.23
CA LYS A 152 -32.69 3.49 -0.26
C LYS A 152 -32.69 2.10 0.35
N GLU A 153 -33.39 1.96 1.47
CA GLU A 153 -33.68 0.66 2.09
C GLU A 153 -34.35 -0.29 1.08
N GLU A 154 -34.05 -1.58 1.23
CA GLU A 154 -34.49 -2.68 0.36
C GLU A 154 -33.99 -2.62 -1.10
N GLU A 155 -33.28 -1.56 -1.53
CA GLU A 155 -32.58 -1.59 -2.80
C GLU A 155 -31.46 -2.63 -2.77
N ILE A 156 -31.35 -3.39 -3.85
CA ILE A 156 -30.33 -4.41 -4.05
C ILE A 156 -29.32 -3.92 -5.09
N LYS A 157 -28.05 -3.96 -4.73
CA LYS A 157 -26.93 -3.85 -5.66
C LYS A 157 -26.23 -5.19 -5.78
N VAL A 158 -25.72 -5.47 -6.98
CA VAL A 158 -24.99 -6.72 -7.25
C VAL A 158 -23.61 -6.37 -7.75
N ILE A 159 -22.58 -6.86 -7.05
CA ILE A 159 -21.21 -6.91 -7.58
C ILE A 159 -20.89 -8.36 -7.96
N GLN A 160 -20.09 -8.54 -9.00
CA GLN A 160 -19.72 -9.86 -9.50
C GLN A 160 -18.21 -10.08 -9.38
N LEU A 161 -17.84 -11.30 -9.02
CA LEU A 161 -16.47 -11.76 -8.91
C LEU A 161 -16.25 -12.88 -9.93
N ASP A 162 -15.36 -12.67 -10.88
CA ASP A 162 -14.90 -13.71 -11.80
C ASP A 162 -13.72 -14.44 -11.15
N VAL A 163 -13.91 -15.73 -10.85
CA VAL A 163 -12.95 -16.54 -10.11
C VAL A 163 -12.21 -17.49 -11.05
N ASP A 164 -10.88 -17.47 -10.98
CA ASP A 164 -10.01 -18.36 -11.74
C ASP A 164 -9.98 -19.77 -11.15
N GLU A 165 -9.82 -20.79 -12.00
CA GLU A 165 -9.70 -22.21 -11.61
C GLU A 165 -8.65 -22.51 -10.54
N LYS A 166 -7.60 -21.68 -10.45
CA LYS A 166 -6.51 -21.82 -9.49
C LYS A 166 -6.82 -21.23 -8.11
N GLN A 167 -7.87 -20.41 -7.98
CA GLN A 167 -8.23 -19.78 -6.70
C GLN A 167 -9.05 -20.76 -5.87
N LYS A 168 -8.45 -21.32 -4.81
CA LYS A 168 -9.11 -22.29 -3.91
C LYS A 168 -9.45 -21.73 -2.53
N PHE A 169 -8.70 -20.72 -2.10
CA PHE A 169 -8.93 -19.96 -0.88
C PHE A 169 -9.06 -18.49 -1.25
N LEU A 170 -10.02 -17.75 -0.70
CA LEU A 170 -10.11 -16.31 -0.90
C LEU A 170 -10.75 -15.67 0.32
N ALA A 171 -10.15 -14.60 0.85
CA ALA A 171 -10.80 -13.72 1.81
C ALA A 171 -10.93 -12.33 1.21
N LEU A 172 -12.12 -11.75 1.24
CA LEU A 172 -12.37 -10.38 0.79
C LEU A 172 -13.15 -9.60 1.85
N GLU A 173 -13.12 -8.28 1.71
CA GLU A 173 -13.76 -7.36 2.64
C GLU A 173 -14.72 -6.44 1.89
N ILE A 174 -15.91 -6.24 2.45
CA ILE A 174 -16.88 -5.24 2.00
C ILE A 174 -17.06 -4.25 3.14
N TRP A 175 -16.81 -2.99 2.88
CA TRP A 175 -16.86 -1.89 3.84
C TRP A 175 -18.02 -0.96 3.50
N VAL A 176 -18.75 -0.55 4.53
CA VAL A 176 -19.94 0.28 4.43
C VAL A 176 -19.83 1.42 5.42
N ASP A 177 -19.99 2.64 4.92
CA ASP A 177 -19.78 3.86 5.71
C ASP A 177 -20.88 4.04 6.74
N VAL A 178 -20.52 4.35 7.99
CA VAL A 178 -21.50 4.77 9.01
C VAL A 178 -22.26 6.03 8.54
N PRO A 179 -23.60 6.13 8.71
CA PRO A 179 -24.49 5.25 9.47
C PRO A 179 -25.21 4.19 8.63
N ASN A 180 -24.74 3.89 7.43
CA ASN A 180 -25.41 2.92 6.56
C ASN A 180 -25.23 1.49 7.09
N VAL A 181 -26.19 0.63 6.74
CA VAL A 181 -26.17 -0.81 7.05
C VAL A 181 -26.63 -1.59 5.84
N ILE A 182 -25.84 -2.59 5.45
CA ILE A 182 -26.10 -3.44 4.30
C ILE A 182 -26.00 -4.92 4.70
N THR A 183 -26.86 -5.74 4.12
CA THR A 183 -26.80 -7.21 4.27
C THR A 183 -26.29 -7.87 3.00
N LEU A 184 -25.65 -9.02 3.15
CA LEU A 184 -25.06 -9.78 2.05
C LEU A 184 -25.78 -11.11 1.81
N GLU A 185 -26.08 -11.38 0.54
CA GLU A 185 -26.36 -12.70 0.00
C GLU A 185 -25.28 -13.06 -1.02
N VAL A 186 -24.70 -14.26 -0.94
CA VAL A 186 -23.70 -14.73 -1.89
C VAL A 186 -24.28 -15.88 -2.72
N ILE A 187 -24.09 -15.80 -4.03
CA ILE A 187 -24.62 -16.76 -5.00
C ILE A 187 -23.46 -17.39 -5.77
N SER A 188 -23.45 -18.71 -5.78
CA SER A 188 -22.44 -19.50 -6.49
C SER A 188 -22.64 -19.48 -8.01
N PRO A 189 -21.62 -19.84 -8.80
CA PRO A 189 -21.72 -19.98 -10.25
C PRO A 189 -22.85 -20.92 -10.70
N ASP A 190 -23.19 -21.92 -9.88
CA ASP A 190 -24.25 -22.89 -10.16
C ASP A 190 -25.65 -22.39 -9.71
N GLY A 191 -25.73 -21.19 -9.13
CA GLY A 191 -26.98 -20.53 -8.73
C GLY A 191 -27.49 -20.85 -7.33
N GLU A 192 -26.75 -21.63 -6.55
CA GLU A 192 -27.06 -21.85 -5.13
C GLU A 192 -26.76 -20.57 -4.33
N SER A 193 -27.56 -20.30 -3.30
CA SER A 193 -27.49 -19.06 -2.52
C SER A 193 -27.38 -19.34 -1.03
N THR A 194 -26.61 -18.53 -0.32
CA THR A 194 -26.62 -18.48 1.16
C THR A 194 -27.96 -18.02 1.73
N GLY A 195 -28.83 -17.42 0.91
CA GLY A 195 -29.97 -16.63 1.36
C GLY A 195 -29.55 -15.30 2.00
N LEU A 196 -30.54 -14.50 2.44
CA LEU A 196 -30.27 -13.28 3.18
C LEU A 196 -29.68 -13.63 4.55
N THR A 197 -28.44 -13.22 4.77
CA THR A 197 -27.81 -13.38 6.09
C THR A 197 -28.35 -12.31 7.06
N PRO A 198 -28.72 -12.67 8.30
CA PRO A 198 -29.20 -11.70 9.28
C PRO A 198 -28.13 -10.64 9.58
N SER A 199 -28.50 -9.35 9.59
CA SER A 199 -27.67 -8.26 10.12
C SER A 199 -27.69 -8.28 11.64
N LEU A 200 -27.06 -9.28 12.24
CA LEU A 200 -26.87 -9.36 13.70
C LEU A 200 -25.47 -8.83 14.04
N LEU A 201 -25.38 -8.01 15.09
CA LEU A 201 -24.11 -7.49 15.61
C LEU A 201 -23.09 -8.63 15.81
N ASN A 202 -21.89 -8.48 15.25
CA ASN A 202 -20.74 -9.36 15.50
C ASN A 202 -21.04 -10.85 15.31
N THR A 203 -21.71 -11.18 14.20
CA THR A 203 -22.13 -12.54 13.88
C THR A 203 -21.25 -13.17 12.81
N GLU A 204 -21.00 -14.47 12.99
CA GLU A 204 -20.33 -15.33 12.02
C GLU A 204 -21.32 -16.37 11.49
N ILE A 205 -21.38 -16.52 10.17
CA ILE A 205 -22.26 -17.44 9.48
C ILE A 205 -21.42 -18.32 8.58
N SER A 206 -21.42 -19.62 8.84
CA SER A 206 -20.83 -20.60 7.95
C SER A 206 -21.92 -21.23 7.07
N TYR A 207 -21.66 -21.34 5.78
CA TYR A 207 -22.53 -22.01 4.83
C TYR A 207 -21.70 -22.94 3.94
N LYS A 208 -22.24 -24.11 3.61
CA LYS A 208 -21.60 -25.05 2.69
C LYS A 208 -22.51 -25.25 1.49
N TYR A 209 -22.00 -24.88 0.31
CA TYR A 209 -22.67 -25.10 -0.96
C TYR A 209 -22.75 -26.61 -1.24
N ILE A 210 -23.95 -27.10 -1.53
CA ILE A 210 -24.23 -28.50 -1.79
C ILE A 210 -23.64 -28.92 -3.14
N LEU A 211 -23.73 -28.07 -4.16
CA LEU A 211 -23.32 -28.41 -5.52
C LEU A 211 -21.82 -28.26 -5.75
N SER A 212 -21.20 -27.22 -5.19
CA SER A 212 -19.80 -26.87 -5.47
C SER A 212 -18.80 -27.36 -4.41
N GLU A 213 -19.27 -27.96 -3.31
CA GLU A 213 -18.51 -28.29 -2.10
C GLU A 213 -17.75 -27.12 -1.45
N THR A 214 -17.92 -25.89 -1.96
CA THR A 214 -17.34 -24.67 -1.40
C THR A 214 -17.95 -24.40 -0.04
N SER A 215 -17.12 -24.08 0.95
CA SER A 215 -17.59 -23.51 2.21
C SER A 215 -17.33 -22.01 2.20
N ILE A 216 -18.26 -21.24 2.75
CA ILE A 216 -18.16 -19.79 2.90
C ILE A 216 -18.40 -19.43 4.37
N GLU A 217 -17.57 -18.54 4.89
CA GLU A 217 -17.72 -17.92 6.20
C GLU A 217 -17.94 -16.42 5.98
N ILE A 218 -19.06 -15.90 6.48
CA ILE A 218 -19.42 -14.49 6.41
C ILE A 218 -19.41 -13.95 7.84
N MET A 219 -18.51 -13.00 8.11
CA MET A 219 -18.36 -12.35 9.40
C MET A 219 -18.77 -10.88 9.29
N TYR A 220 -19.67 -10.45 10.16
CA TYR A 220 -20.07 -9.05 10.29
C TYR A 220 -19.36 -8.42 11.49
N PHE A 221 -18.70 -7.28 11.27
CA PHE A 221 -18.15 -6.44 12.33
C PHE A 221 -18.84 -5.08 12.23
N MET A 222 -19.75 -4.80 13.17
CA MET A 222 -20.51 -3.57 13.17
C MET A 222 -20.80 -3.13 14.62
N PRO A 223 -20.20 -2.02 15.09
CA PRO A 223 -19.09 -1.31 14.45
C PRO A 223 -17.81 -2.16 14.39
N GLU A 224 -17.05 -2.05 13.32
CA GLU A 224 -15.67 -2.52 13.29
C GLU A 224 -14.83 -1.72 14.29
N ILE A 225 -13.98 -2.42 15.06
CA ILE A 225 -13.39 -1.90 16.31
C ILE A 225 -12.48 -0.68 16.12
N THR A 226 -11.92 -0.49 14.93
CA THR A 226 -10.96 0.58 14.65
C THR A 226 -11.61 1.75 13.94
N SER A 227 -12.33 1.47 12.86
CA SER A 227 -12.91 2.46 11.97
C SER A 227 -14.29 2.96 12.39
N GLY A 228 -15.05 2.13 13.11
CA GLY A 228 -16.46 2.36 13.40
C GLY A 228 -17.42 2.04 12.25
N ASP A 229 -16.89 1.75 11.05
CA ASP A 229 -17.66 1.37 9.87
C ASP A 229 -18.26 -0.04 10.03
N GLU A 230 -19.14 -0.43 9.12
CA GLU A 230 -19.52 -1.84 8.95
C GLU A 230 -18.49 -2.55 8.06
N LEU A 231 -17.97 -3.68 8.52
CA LEU A 231 -17.16 -4.61 7.74
C LEU A 231 -17.88 -5.95 7.61
N ILE A 232 -18.08 -6.39 6.37
CA ILE A 232 -18.50 -7.75 6.02
C ILE A 232 -17.28 -8.47 5.43
N ARG A 233 -16.70 -9.39 6.20
CA ARG A 233 -15.56 -10.20 5.74
C ARG A 233 -16.09 -11.54 5.23
N VAL A 234 -15.70 -11.90 4.01
CA VAL A 234 -16.17 -13.11 3.33
C VAL A 234 -14.97 -14.00 3.04
N VAL A 235 -14.96 -15.21 3.60
CA VAL A 235 -13.89 -16.20 3.43
C VAL A 235 -14.43 -17.42 2.71
N PHE A 236 -13.78 -17.82 1.63
CA PHE A 236 -14.10 -19.00 0.84
C PHE A 236 -13.04 -20.08 1.02
N LEU A 237 -13.50 -21.31 1.25
CA LEU A 237 -12.72 -22.54 1.28
C LEU A 237 -13.20 -23.47 0.17
N ASN A 238 -12.27 -24.12 -0.54
CA ASN A 238 -12.57 -24.95 -1.71
C ASN A 238 -13.37 -24.18 -2.77
N LEU A 239 -12.95 -22.94 -3.04
CA LEU A 239 -13.59 -22.06 -4.00
C LEU A 239 -13.56 -22.67 -5.41
N ILE A 240 -14.71 -22.66 -6.08
CA ILE A 240 -14.85 -23.04 -7.49
C ILE A 240 -14.76 -21.80 -8.40
N HIS A 241 -14.34 -22.04 -9.64
CA HIS A 241 -14.23 -21.00 -10.66
C HIS A 241 -15.59 -20.58 -11.21
N GLY A 242 -15.61 -19.44 -11.90
CA GLY A 242 -16.81 -18.87 -12.51
C GLY A 242 -17.26 -17.59 -11.83
N ILE A 243 -18.46 -17.14 -12.19
CA ILE A 243 -18.98 -15.85 -11.76
C ILE A 243 -19.78 -16.03 -10.46
N TRP A 244 -19.23 -15.51 -9.37
CA TRP A 244 -19.92 -15.38 -8.09
C TRP A 244 -20.63 -14.03 -8.02
N GLN A 245 -21.82 -13.99 -7.42
CA GLN A 245 -22.59 -12.74 -7.24
C GLN A 245 -22.73 -12.42 -5.76
N PHE A 246 -22.49 -11.16 -5.42
CA PHE A 246 -22.68 -10.61 -4.08
C PHE A 246 -23.85 -9.63 -4.17
N ARG A 247 -25.01 -10.03 -3.63
CA ARG A 247 -26.20 -9.20 -3.57
C ARG A 247 -26.22 -8.46 -2.24
N LEU A 248 -26.05 -7.16 -2.33
CA LEU A 248 -25.97 -6.21 -1.22
C LEU A 248 -27.32 -5.51 -1.08
N THR A 249 -27.99 -5.68 0.05
CA THR A 249 -29.33 -5.13 0.31
C THR A 249 -29.28 -4.10 1.41
N GLY A 250 -29.73 -2.87 1.12
CA GLY A 250 -29.79 -1.79 2.11
C GLY A 250 -30.78 -2.05 3.24
N LYS A 251 -30.35 -1.85 4.49
CA LYS A 251 -31.18 -1.95 5.70
C LYS A 251 -31.42 -0.60 6.36
N LEU A 252 -30.38 0.23 6.42
CA LEU A 252 -30.43 1.61 6.85
C LEU A 252 -29.56 2.40 5.89
N ILE A 253 -30.10 3.39 5.20
CA ILE A 253 -29.40 4.06 4.10
C ILE A 253 -29.55 5.58 4.21
N MET A 254 -28.41 6.27 4.21
CA MET A 254 -28.27 7.73 4.11
C MET A 254 -27.66 8.11 2.77
N ASP A 255 -26.39 7.77 2.53
CA ASP A 255 -25.70 7.89 1.24
C ASP A 255 -25.35 6.53 0.62
N GLY A 256 -25.36 5.46 1.43
CA GLY A 256 -25.32 4.05 1.00
C GLY A 256 -24.11 3.65 0.18
N THR A 257 -22.99 4.36 0.34
CA THR A 257 -21.72 4.04 -0.32
C THR A 257 -21.13 2.78 0.32
N PHE A 258 -20.67 1.86 -0.53
CA PHE A 258 -19.89 0.70 -0.10
C PHE A 258 -18.71 0.48 -1.05
N ASN A 259 -17.67 -0.15 -0.51
CA ASN A 259 -16.49 -0.57 -1.25
C ASN A 259 -16.18 -2.03 -0.92
N ALA A 260 -15.64 -2.77 -1.89
CA ALA A 260 -15.28 -4.17 -1.75
C ALA A 260 -13.88 -4.38 -2.30
N TRP A 261 -13.00 -4.95 -1.49
CA TRP A 261 -11.61 -5.20 -1.85
C TRP A 261 -11.24 -6.67 -1.77
N LEU A 262 -10.56 -7.13 -2.82
CA LEU A 262 -9.83 -8.39 -2.85
C LEU A 262 -8.42 -8.18 -2.30
N PRO A 263 -7.74 -9.26 -1.87
CA PRO A 263 -6.30 -9.25 -1.65
C PRO A 263 -5.55 -8.76 -2.89
N GLN A 264 -4.33 -8.30 -2.69
CA GLN A 264 -3.49 -7.73 -3.74
C GLN A 264 -3.23 -8.74 -4.86
N LYS A 265 -2.98 -8.26 -6.08
CA LYS A 265 -2.78 -9.14 -7.24
C LYS A 265 -1.70 -10.22 -7.06
N GLY A 266 -0.66 -9.93 -6.29
CA GLY A 266 0.42 -10.89 -5.98
C GLY A 266 0.00 -12.04 -5.05
N ILE A 267 -1.17 -11.93 -4.40
CA ILE A 267 -1.80 -12.93 -3.51
C ILE A 267 -2.92 -13.68 -4.26
N LEU A 268 -3.64 -12.98 -5.14
CA LEU A 268 -4.66 -13.58 -6.00
C LEU A 268 -4.08 -14.57 -7.01
N ARG A 269 -4.92 -15.54 -7.41
CA ARG A 269 -4.58 -16.60 -8.35
C ARG A 269 -5.22 -16.33 -9.72
N GLY A 270 -4.40 -16.52 -10.75
CA GLY A 270 -4.82 -16.41 -12.16
C GLY A 270 -5.49 -15.07 -12.47
N ASN A 271 -6.65 -15.09 -13.12
CA ASN A 271 -7.41 -13.88 -13.48
C ASN A 271 -8.54 -13.52 -12.49
N THR A 272 -8.49 -14.00 -11.24
CA THR A 272 -9.52 -13.67 -10.24
C THR A 272 -9.62 -12.17 -10.03
N ARG A 273 -10.81 -11.59 -10.23
CA ARG A 273 -11.06 -10.13 -10.16
C ARG A 273 -12.56 -9.79 -10.13
N PHE A 274 -12.90 -8.58 -9.69
CA PHE A 274 -14.24 -8.05 -9.89
C PHE A 274 -14.53 -7.76 -11.37
N SER A 275 -15.79 -7.89 -11.78
CA SER A 275 -16.23 -7.63 -13.15
C SER A 275 -17.66 -7.05 -13.21
N PRO A 276 -17.85 -5.76 -13.54
CA PRO A 276 -16.81 -4.74 -13.71
C PRO A 276 -16.10 -4.45 -12.38
N PHE A 277 -14.86 -3.99 -12.46
CA PHE A 277 -14.12 -3.44 -11.31
C PHE A 277 -14.12 -1.92 -11.36
N ASP A 278 -13.92 -1.29 -10.21
CA ASP A 278 -13.74 0.17 -10.09
C ASP A 278 -12.23 0.51 -10.11
N PRO A 279 -11.75 1.34 -11.05
CA PRO A 279 -10.34 1.75 -11.08
C PRO A 279 -9.96 2.79 -10.01
N TYR A 280 -10.92 3.47 -9.37
CA TYR A 280 -10.68 4.39 -8.26
C TYR A 280 -10.71 3.65 -6.92
N GLY A 281 -10.13 4.21 -5.86
CA GLY A 281 -10.05 3.53 -4.55
C GLY A 281 -9.12 2.31 -4.56
N THR A 282 -8.07 2.35 -5.38
CA THR A 282 -7.10 1.26 -5.57
C THR A 282 -5.75 1.56 -4.92
N THR A 283 -5.68 2.62 -4.12
CA THR A 283 -4.55 2.85 -3.21
C THR A 283 -4.45 1.74 -2.18
N THR A 284 -3.27 1.50 -1.62
CA THR A 284 -3.07 0.44 -0.61
C THR A 284 -2.79 1.06 0.76
N ASN A 285 -3.42 0.57 1.82
CA ASN A 285 -3.04 0.94 3.20
C ASN A 285 -1.57 0.57 3.45
N PRO A 286 -0.73 1.46 4.02
CA PRO A 286 -1.10 2.69 4.72
C PRO A 286 -0.97 3.97 3.89
N SER A 287 -0.93 3.93 2.55
CA SER A 287 -0.80 5.15 1.73
C SER A 287 -2.00 6.10 1.86
N ASN A 288 -3.10 5.65 2.46
CA ASN A 288 -4.25 6.51 2.74
C ASN A 288 -4.08 7.33 4.03
N SER A 289 -3.00 7.11 4.80
CA SER A 289 -2.69 7.92 5.97
C SER A 289 -2.35 9.36 5.58
N ARG A 290 -3.02 10.33 6.20
CA ARG A 290 -2.69 11.76 6.07
C ARG A 290 -1.28 12.08 6.58
N TYR A 291 -0.70 11.20 7.40
CA TYR A 291 0.65 11.30 7.98
C TYR A 291 1.65 10.33 7.37
N ALA A 292 1.38 9.80 6.18
CA ALA A 292 2.37 9.24 5.27
C ALA A 292 2.58 10.19 4.08
N ILE A 293 3.76 10.12 3.44
CA ILE A 293 3.98 10.70 2.11
C ILE A 293 3.65 9.62 1.09
N SER A 294 2.58 9.84 0.34
CA SER A 294 2.02 8.85 -0.57
C SER A 294 2.36 9.16 -2.01
N VAL A 295 3.10 8.26 -2.64
CA VAL A 295 3.75 8.52 -3.92
C VAL A 295 3.17 7.67 -5.04
N ALA A 296 2.57 8.33 -6.02
CA ALA A 296 2.12 7.71 -7.27
C ALA A 296 3.29 7.48 -8.24
N SER A 297 3.09 6.56 -9.17
CA SER A 297 4.04 6.32 -10.27
C SER A 297 3.53 6.89 -11.58
N TYR A 298 4.48 7.38 -12.38
CA TYR A 298 4.23 7.67 -13.78
C TYR A 298 5.36 7.19 -14.67
N ASN A 299 5.11 7.15 -15.98
CA ASN A 299 6.12 6.85 -16.97
C ASN A 299 6.87 8.13 -17.37
N GLN A 300 8.09 8.26 -16.88
CA GLN A 300 8.95 9.41 -17.09
C GLN A 300 9.44 9.61 -18.52
N ARG A 301 9.19 8.67 -19.44
CA ARG A 301 9.54 8.84 -20.86
C ARG A 301 8.49 9.63 -21.64
N ASN A 302 7.25 9.63 -21.17
CA ASN A 302 6.12 10.25 -21.88
C ASN A 302 5.16 11.03 -20.98
N ASN A 303 5.49 11.19 -19.69
CA ASN A 303 4.71 11.91 -18.69
C ASN A 303 3.25 11.44 -18.58
N ASN A 304 3.02 10.13 -18.73
CA ASN A 304 1.68 9.53 -18.63
C ASN A 304 1.52 8.64 -17.39
N ILE A 305 0.25 8.48 -16.99
CA ILE A 305 -0.16 7.52 -15.96
C ILE A 305 0.23 6.10 -16.37
N VAL A 306 0.45 5.26 -15.37
CA VAL A 306 0.73 3.83 -15.54
C VAL A 306 -0.41 3.03 -14.93
N ASN A 307 -0.76 1.93 -15.58
CA ASN A 307 -1.92 1.11 -15.19
C ASN A 307 -1.77 0.46 -13.80
N PHE A 308 -0.54 0.27 -13.32
CA PHE A 308 -0.33 -0.32 -12.01
C PHE A 308 -0.49 0.69 -10.87
N SER A 309 -0.26 2.00 -11.07
CA SER A 309 -0.29 2.95 -9.94
C SER A 309 -1.68 2.97 -9.33
N GLY A 310 -1.77 2.74 -8.02
CA GLY A 310 -3.02 2.93 -7.27
C GLY A 310 -3.56 4.35 -7.46
N VAL A 311 -4.89 4.46 -7.45
CA VAL A 311 -5.65 5.69 -7.71
C VAL A 311 -6.56 5.94 -6.51
N ALA A 312 -6.58 7.17 -6.00
CA ALA A 312 -7.44 7.53 -4.88
C ALA A 312 -8.93 7.42 -5.23
N SER A 313 -9.81 7.43 -4.23
CA SER A 313 -11.26 7.46 -4.44
C SER A 313 -11.68 8.75 -5.15
N LEU A 314 -12.72 8.71 -5.98
CA LEU A 314 -13.28 9.95 -6.56
C LEU A 314 -13.93 10.85 -5.51
N ASP A 315 -14.44 10.26 -4.44
CA ASP A 315 -15.19 10.99 -3.41
C ASP A 315 -14.28 11.53 -2.29
N ASP A 316 -13.10 10.92 -2.11
CA ASP A 316 -12.10 11.33 -1.12
C ASP A 316 -10.67 11.13 -1.67
N PHE A 317 -10.20 12.09 -2.50
CA PHE A 317 -8.83 12.08 -3.04
C PHE A 317 -7.93 13.18 -2.51
N ILE A 318 -8.48 14.15 -1.78
CA ILE A 318 -7.70 15.27 -1.26
C ILE A 318 -6.74 14.73 -0.19
N ASP A 319 -5.45 15.05 -0.34
CA ASP A 319 -4.37 14.64 0.58
C ASP A 319 -4.12 13.12 0.70
N ILE A 320 -4.73 12.29 -0.17
CA ILE A 320 -4.48 10.84 -0.23
C ILE A 320 -3.21 10.52 -1.01
N ILE A 321 -3.02 11.15 -2.18
CA ILE A 321 -1.78 11.09 -2.95
C ILE A 321 -1.14 12.46 -2.87
N ASP A 322 0.14 12.50 -2.47
CA ASP A 322 0.88 13.74 -2.35
C ASP A 322 1.41 14.18 -3.70
N LEU A 323 2.14 13.28 -4.38
CA LEU A 323 2.72 13.56 -5.69
C LEU A 323 3.03 12.28 -6.46
N ALA A 324 3.31 12.43 -7.75
CA ALA A 324 3.83 11.36 -8.59
C ALA A 324 5.33 11.50 -8.82
N ALA A 325 6.04 10.37 -8.85
CA ALA A 325 7.45 10.31 -9.21
C ALA A 325 7.71 9.24 -10.30
N PRO A 326 8.86 9.27 -11.00
CA PRO A 326 9.20 8.26 -12.00
C PRO A 326 9.09 6.84 -11.42
N GLY A 327 8.47 5.92 -12.17
CA GLY A 327 8.20 4.57 -11.66
C GLY A 327 8.39 3.45 -12.67
N VAL A 328 8.90 3.75 -13.88
CA VAL A 328 8.99 2.77 -14.97
C VAL A 328 10.44 2.57 -15.42
N ASN A 329 10.91 1.33 -15.42
CA ASN A 329 12.23 0.94 -15.90
C ASN A 329 13.37 1.78 -15.28
N ILE A 330 13.32 1.96 -13.95
CA ILE A 330 14.34 2.69 -13.19
C ILE A 330 15.53 1.77 -12.94
N VAL A 331 16.71 2.23 -13.29
CA VAL A 331 17.97 1.52 -13.05
C VAL A 331 18.32 1.60 -11.57
N SER A 332 18.74 0.50 -10.97
CA SER A 332 19.27 0.44 -9.61
C SER A 332 20.35 -0.63 -9.45
N ILE A 333 20.83 -0.83 -8.23
CA ILE A 333 21.76 -1.91 -7.84
C ILE A 333 20.99 -3.15 -7.40
N ALA A 334 21.60 -4.31 -7.56
CA ALA A 334 21.05 -5.60 -7.15
C ALA A 334 22.12 -6.45 -6.44
N PRO A 335 21.70 -7.51 -5.69
CA PRO A 335 22.62 -8.40 -5.01
C PRO A 335 23.72 -8.94 -5.93
N GLY A 336 24.93 -9.07 -5.37
CA GLY A 336 26.10 -9.58 -6.08
C GLY A 336 26.76 -8.56 -7.03
N ASN A 337 26.76 -7.27 -6.66
CA ASN A 337 27.35 -6.17 -7.44
C ASN A 337 26.76 -6.03 -8.86
N LYS A 338 25.48 -6.37 -9.02
CA LYS A 338 24.78 -6.27 -10.30
C LYS A 338 23.99 -4.97 -10.38
N MET A 339 23.58 -4.63 -11.60
CA MET A 339 22.54 -3.62 -11.85
C MET A 339 21.20 -4.31 -12.09
N SER A 340 20.11 -3.67 -11.71
CA SER A 340 18.73 -4.08 -11.99
C SER A 340 17.97 -2.96 -12.68
N VAL A 341 16.87 -3.31 -13.31
CA VAL A 341 15.87 -2.37 -13.83
C VAL A 341 14.54 -2.78 -13.22
N ILE A 342 13.91 -1.88 -12.46
CA ILE A 342 12.68 -2.15 -11.72
C ILE A 342 11.61 -1.09 -11.98
N SER A 343 10.35 -1.48 -11.77
CA SER A 343 9.18 -0.59 -11.91
C SER A 343 8.22 -0.81 -10.73
N GLY A 344 7.41 0.19 -10.42
CA GLY A 344 6.40 0.13 -9.36
C GLY A 344 6.36 1.37 -8.48
N THR A 345 5.30 1.54 -7.69
CA THR A 345 5.14 2.69 -6.79
C THR A 345 6.14 2.71 -5.65
N ALA A 346 6.64 1.55 -5.21
CA ALA A 346 7.76 1.46 -4.28
C ALA A 346 9.05 2.12 -4.83
N VAL A 347 9.26 2.06 -6.15
CA VAL A 347 10.40 2.72 -6.84
C VAL A 347 10.24 4.24 -6.77
N SER A 348 9.04 4.73 -7.07
CA SER A 348 8.70 6.16 -6.98
C SER A 348 8.84 6.67 -5.55
N ALA A 349 8.35 5.90 -4.57
CA ALA A 349 8.51 6.20 -3.15
C ALA A 349 9.99 6.25 -2.72
N ALA A 350 10.85 5.37 -3.25
CA ALA A 350 12.28 5.42 -2.97
C ALA A 350 12.96 6.70 -3.50
N ILE A 351 12.55 7.19 -4.68
CA ILE A 351 13.04 8.48 -5.20
C ILE A 351 12.66 9.60 -4.24
N VAL A 352 11.38 9.67 -3.85
CA VAL A 352 10.87 10.72 -2.95
C VAL A 352 11.50 10.61 -1.55
N ALA A 353 11.73 9.40 -1.03
CA ALA A 353 12.45 9.20 0.23
C ALA A 353 13.87 9.80 0.19
N GLY A 354 14.56 9.65 -0.95
CA GLY A 354 15.84 10.33 -1.17
C GLY A 354 15.70 11.85 -1.17
N VAL A 355 14.65 12.41 -1.80
CA VAL A 355 14.38 13.85 -1.78
C VAL A 355 14.09 14.34 -0.36
N CYS A 356 13.30 13.61 0.43
CA CYS A 356 13.07 13.91 1.84
C CYS A 356 14.37 13.96 2.65
N ALA A 357 15.33 13.08 2.35
CA ALA A 357 16.64 13.12 2.99
C ALA A 357 17.43 14.40 2.63
N LEU A 358 17.32 14.89 1.40
CA LEU A 358 17.91 16.17 0.97
C LEU A 358 17.22 17.37 1.65
N ILE A 359 15.90 17.34 1.81
CA ILE A 359 15.15 18.37 2.56
C ILE A 359 15.61 18.39 4.01
N PHE A 360 15.76 17.23 4.64
CA PHE A 360 16.29 17.14 6.01
C PHE A 360 17.75 17.60 6.13
N GLU A 361 18.59 17.35 5.13
CA GLU A 361 19.95 17.90 5.08
C GLU A 361 19.89 19.43 5.05
N TRP A 362 19.07 19.99 4.16
CA TRP A 362 18.89 21.44 4.05
C TRP A 362 18.34 22.05 5.34
N GLY A 363 17.27 21.52 5.89
CA GLY A 363 16.61 22.12 7.06
C GLY A 363 17.40 21.88 8.34
N ILE A 364 17.48 20.62 8.77
CA ILE A 364 17.99 20.26 10.10
C ILE A 364 19.51 20.28 10.13
N ILE A 365 20.19 19.68 9.15
CA ILE A 365 21.65 19.52 9.21
C ILE A 365 22.38 20.83 8.90
N ARG A 366 21.89 21.61 7.93
CA ARG A 366 22.45 22.93 7.59
C ARG A 366 21.83 24.09 8.36
N GLY A 367 20.81 23.83 9.18
CA GLY A 367 20.24 24.80 10.12
C GLY A 367 19.31 25.85 9.47
N ASN A 368 18.74 25.57 8.29
CA ASN A 368 17.79 26.49 7.65
C ASN A 368 16.37 26.40 8.24
N ASP A 369 15.97 25.20 8.69
CA ASP A 369 14.71 24.95 9.38
C ASP A 369 14.87 23.74 10.31
N LEU A 370 14.91 24.00 11.61
CA LEU A 370 15.15 22.98 12.63
C LEU A 370 13.87 22.20 13.00
N TYR A 371 12.69 22.68 12.59
CA TYR A 371 11.40 22.16 13.00
C TYR A 371 10.66 21.51 11.82
N LEU A 372 11.34 20.60 11.13
CA LEU A 372 10.76 19.83 10.04
C LEU A 372 9.98 18.61 10.56
N PHE A 373 8.66 18.68 10.45
CA PHE A 373 7.73 17.57 10.69
C PHE A 373 7.24 16.99 9.35
N GLN A 374 6.63 15.80 9.42
CA GLN A 374 5.99 15.13 8.28
C GLN A 374 5.13 16.10 7.44
N GLN A 375 4.23 16.85 8.08
CA GLN A 375 3.32 17.77 7.40
C GLN A 375 4.06 18.95 6.73
N THR A 376 5.13 19.46 7.35
CA THR A 376 5.97 20.51 6.76
C THR A 376 6.64 19.99 5.48
N ILE A 377 7.16 18.76 5.49
CA ILE A 377 7.75 18.14 4.30
C ILE A 377 6.70 17.90 3.22
N LYS A 378 5.51 17.40 3.58
CA LYS A 378 4.39 17.25 2.62
C LYS A 378 4.06 18.59 1.96
N ALA A 379 3.98 19.68 2.74
CA ALA A 379 3.72 21.01 2.21
C ALA A 379 4.82 21.51 1.26
N TYR A 380 6.10 21.21 1.52
CA TYR A 380 7.19 21.56 0.59
C TYR A 380 7.13 20.75 -0.69
N LEU A 381 6.88 19.44 -0.60
CA LEU A 381 6.75 18.56 -1.76
C LEU A 381 5.57 19.00 -2.64
N ASN A 382 4.39 19.19 -2.04
CA ASN A 382 3.15 19.46 -2.78
C ASN A 382 3.19 20.83 -3.47
N ARG A 383 3.74 21.87 -2.80
CA ARG A 383 3.94 23.19 -3.41
C ARG A 383 4.99 23.21 -4.53
N GLY A 384 5.98 22.33 -4.44
CA GLY A 384 7.08 22.22 -5.40
C GLY A 384 6.81 21.30 -6.58
N THR A 385 5.57 20.90 -6.83
CA THR A 385 5.25 20.00 -7.94
C THR A 385 5.19 20.70 -9.30
N GLU A 386 5.49 19.96 -10.37
CA GLU A 386 5.17 20.34 -11.74
C GLU A 386 3.80 19.80 -12.15
N GLN A 387 2.96 20.64 -12.76
CA GLN A 387 1.61 20.29 -13.18
C GLN A 387 1.53 20.17 -14.71
N ARG A 388 0.92 19.09 -15.20
CA ARG A 388 0.72 18.88 -16.63
C ARG A 388 -0.37 19.84 -17.13
N LYS A 389 -0.11 20.46 -18.28
CA LYS A 389 -1.06 21.39 -18.90
C LYS A 389 -2.37 20.66 -19.25
N GLY A 390 -3.49 21.19 -18.74
CA GLY A 390 -4.83 20.69 -19.03
C GLY A 390 -5.43 19.80 -17.94
N ASP A 391 -4.61 19.29 -17.02
CA ASP A 391 -5.09 18.58 -15.84
C ASP A 391 -5.54 19.58 -14.76
N ILE A 392 -6.46 19.14 -13.91
CA ILE A 392 -6.85 19.85 -12.67
C ILE A 392 -6.15 19.17 -11.51
N TYR A 393 -5.63 19.97 -10.56
CA TYR A 393 -4.91 19.48 -9.39
C TYR A 393 -5.52 20.03 -8.09
N PRO A 394 -5.49 19.26 -6.99
CA PRO A 394 -5.06 17.86 -6.96
C PRO A 394 -6.03 16.95 -7.73
N ASN A 395 -5.59 15.76 -8.11
CA ASN A 395 -6.45 14.73 -8.71
C ASN A 395 -6.10 13.32 -8.21
N PRO A 396 -7.01 12.33 -8.39
CA PRO A 396 -6.84 10.99 -7.83
C PRO A 396 -5.64 10.19 -8.34
N GLN A 397 -5.04 10.56 -9.46
CA GLN A 397 -3.94 9.82 -10.09
C GLN A 397 -2.56 10.41 -9.77
N TRP A 398 -2.48 11.73 -9.64
CA TRP A 398 -1.21 12.47 -9.52
C TRP A 398 -1.03 13.18 -8.19
N GLY A 399 -2.06 13.22 -7.34
CA GLY A 399 -2.03 14.07 -6.16
C GLY A 399 -1.89 15.53 -6.58
N TYR A 400 -0.92 16.23 -6.01
CA TYR A 400 -0.66 17.64 -6.30
C TYR A 400 0.15 17.88 -7.59
N GLY A 401 0.80 16.86 -8.14
CA GLY A 401 1.57 16.96 -9.39
C GLY A 401 2.79 16.05 -9.43
N ILE A 402 3.71 16.35 -10.35
CA ILE A 402 4.94 15.62 -10.60
C ILE A 402 6.05 16.15 -9.69
N LEU A 403 6.86 15.26 -9.12
CA LEU A 403 8.06 15.61 -8.37
C LEU A 403 8.99 16.53 -9.19
N ASP A 404 9.28 17.71 -8.67
CA ASP A 404 10.30 18.63 -9.19
C ASP A 404 11.17 19.15 -8.03
N VAL A 405 12.39 18.60 -7.93
CA VAL A 405 13.31 18.93 -6.83
C VAL A 405 13.70 20.41 -6.85
N PHE A 406 13.86 21.03 -8.02
CA PHE A 406 14.25 22.43 -8.11
C PHE A 406 13.12 23.33 -7.60
N LYS A 407 11.89 23.10 -8.07
CA LYS A 407 10.72 23.85 -7.60
C LYS A 407 10.45 23.66 -6.11
N ILE A 408 10.71 22.48 -5.56
CA ILE A 408 10.62 22.27 -4.10
C ILE A 408 11.53 23.26 -3.37
N PHE A 409 12.79 23.38 -3.75
CA PHE A 409 13.73 24.28 -3.09
C PHE A 409 13.52 25.76 -3.43
N GLU A 410 12.97 26.08 -4.62
CA GLU A 410 12.58 27.46 -4.98
C GLU A 410 11.39 27.96 -4.15
N ASN A 411 10.46 27.07 -3.79
CA ASN A 411 9.22 27.39 -3.07
C ASN A 411 9.26 27.00 -1.57
N ILE A 412 10.46 26.72 -1.04
CA ILE A 412 10.63 26.24 0.35
C ILE A 412 10.50 27.37 1.40
N ILE A 413 10.31 28.63 0.97
CA ILE A 413 10.20 29.83 1.82
C ILE A 413 8.94 30.61 1.47
#